data_AF-A0A382DKP6-F1
#
_entry.id   AF-A0A382DKP6-F1
#
_cell.length_a   1.000
_cell.length_b   1.000
_cell.length_c   1.000
_cell.angle_alpha   90.00
_cell.angle_beta   90.00
_cell.angle_gamma   90.00
#
_symmetry.space_group_name_H-M   'P 1'
#
loop_
_entity.id
_entity.type
_entity.pdbx_description
1 polymer ?
#
loop_
_entity_poly.entity_id
_entity_poly.type
_entity_poly.pdbx_seq_one_letter_code
_entity_poly.pdbx_strand_id
1 'polypeptide(L)'
;MEPQDMDATMPSVVELLARFRARPPQSVGERIAFGGVGDRDVYNIGAPFEASGETIIAGRVESRDSELAEAVFFVERDGVWSPRPASPSFSRLQDPCVARIGGELIFGGVEFPVDLPGGDQG
;
A
#
# COMPACT_ATOMS: atom_id res chain seq x y z
N MET A 1 21.98 16.11 45.65
CA MET A 1 21.93 14.78 45.01
C MET A 1 20.49 14.59 44.63
N GLU A 2 20.12 15.08 43.45
CA GLU A 2 18.76 14.96 42.91
C GLU A 2 18.51 13.49 42.57
N PRO A 3 17.36 12.89 42.96
CA PRO A 3 17.02 11.55 42.54
C PRO A 3 16.83 11.57 41.02
N GLN A 4 17.60 10.74 40.32
CA GLN A 4 17.45 10.53 38.89
C GLN A 4 16.10 9.86 38.63
N ASP A 5 15.27 10.49 37.80
CA ASP A 5 13.97 10.00 37.34
C ASP A 5 14.10 8.59 36.75
N MET A 6 13.69 7.60 37.53
CA MET A 6 13.78 6.19 37.20
C MET A 6 12.38 5.55 37.25
N ASP A 7 11.44 6.12 36.48
CA ASP A 7 10.18 5.43 36.09
C ASP A 7 9.51 6.13 34.88
N ALA A 8 10.15 6.10 33.72
CA ALA A 8 9.49 6.45 32.46
C ALA A 8 8.87 5.17 31.86
N THR A 9 7.70 4.78 32.35
CA THR A 9 6.89 3.73 31.74
C THR A 9 6.64 4.09 30.28
N MET A 10 6.94 3.18 29.34
CA MET A 10 6.69 3.43 27.92
C MET A 10 5.20 3.75 27.71
N PRO A 11 4.86 4.86 27.04
CA PRO A 11 3.47 5.23 26.81
C PRO A 11 2.78 4.15 25.98
N SER A 12 1.53 3.86 26.32
CA SER A 12 0.66 2.96 25.57
C SER A 12 0.37 3.49 24.16
N VAL A 13 -0.07 2.62 23.25
CA VAL A 13 -0.54 3.02 21.90
C VAL A 13 -1.66 4.07 22.00
N VAL A 14 -2.53 3.97 23.01
CA VAL A 14 -3.61 4.93 23.26
C VAL A 14 -3.06 6.31 23.59
N GLU A 15 -2.07 6.38 24.50
CA GLU A 15 -1.43 7.65 24.87
C GLU A 15 -0.62 8.25 23.73
N LEU A 16 0.10 7.42 22.96
CA LEU A 16 0.85 7.85 21.78
C LEU A 16 -0.10 8.41 20.69
N LEU A 17 -1.22 7.73 20.44
CA LEU A 17 -2.22 8.18 19.48
C LEU A 17 -2.89 9.48 19.92
N ALA A 18 -3.22 9.63 21.21
CA ALA A 18 -3.75 10.87 21.77
C ALA A 18 -2.77 12.03 21.60
N ARG A 19 -1.48 11.80 21.89
CA ARG A 19 -0.42 12.80 21.68
C ARG A 19 -0.24 13.18 20.22
N PHE A 20 -0.35 12.23 19.29
CA PHE A 20 -0.29 12.50 17.86
C PHE A 20 -1.48 13.37 17.39
N ARG A 21 -2.71 13.01 17.79
CA ARG A 21 -3.94 13.73 17.40
C ARG A 21 -4.04 15.14 17.99
N ALA A 22 -3.40 15.40 19.13
CA ALA A 22 -3.34 16.72 19.74
C ALA A 22 -2.41 17.70 18.99
N ARG A 23 -1.53 17.20 18.10
CA ARG A 23 -0.67 18.07 17.29
C ARG A 23 -1.47 18.68 16.15
N PRO A 24 -1.25 19.96 15.81
CA PRO A 24 -1.86 20.53 14.61
C PRO A 24 -1.40 19.76 13.36
N PRO A 25 -2.27 19.62 12.33
CA PRO A 25 -1.88 19.01 11.07
C PRO A 25 -0.67 19.74 10.47
N GLN A 26 0.35 18.99 10.04
CA GLN A 26 1.53 19.56 9.38
C GLN A 26 1.31 19.82 7.89
N SER A 27 0.32 19.14 7.29
CA SER A 27 -0.04 19.26 5.88
C SER A 27 -1.52 18.93 5.69
N VAL A 28 -2.06 19.31 4.54
CA VAL A 28 -3.37 18.87 4.07
C VAL A 28 -3.17 17.61 3.24
N GLY A 29 -3.93 16.56 3.56
CA GLY A 29 -3.97 15.33 2.78
C GLY A 29 -5.18 15.33 1.85
N GLU A 30 -5.01 14.74 0.67
CA GLU A 30 -6.08 14.48 -0.28
C GLU A 30 -6.19 12.99 -0.59
N ARG A 31 -7.35 12.57 -1.09
CA ARG A 31 -7.54 11.20 -1.58
C ARG A 31 -7.07 11.13 -3.02
N ILE A 32 -6.23 10.15 -3.32
CA ILE A 32 -5.80 9.88 -4.69
C ILE A 32 -7.01 9.38 -5.49
N ALA A 33 -7.24 9.96 -6.66
CA ALA A 33 -8.27 9.52 -7.59
C ALA A 33 -7.75 8.35 -8.44
N PHE A 34 -8.39 7.19 -8.32
CA PHE A 34 -8.15 6.03 -9.17
C PHE A 34 -9.34 5.81 -10.10
N GLY A 35 -9.07 5.41 -11.34
CA GLY A 35 -10.08 5.14 -12.37
C GLY A 35 -9.75 3.90 -13.21
N GLY A 36 -10.66 3.53 -14.11
CA GLY A 36 -10.42 2.44 -15.06
C GLY A 36 -10.47 1.01 -14.48
N VAL A 37 -10.99 0.84 -13.26
CA VAL A 37 -11.10 -0.48 -12.58
C VAL A 37 -12.54 -0.95 -12.36
N GLY A 38 -13.52 -0.26 -12.95
CA GLY A 38 -14.95 -0.54 -12.74
C GLY A 38 -15.41 -0.11 -11.36
N ASP A 39 -16.24 -0.93 -10.71
CA ASP A 39 -16.79 -0.69 -9.37
C ASP A 39 -15.86 -1.18 -8.22
N ARG A 40 -14.64 -1.60 -8.56
CA ARG A 40 -13.64 -2.10 -7.61
C ARG A 40 -12.94 -0.95 -6.90
N ASP A 41 -12.59 -1.15 -5.64
CA ASP A 41 -11.81 -0.19 -4.86
C ASP A 41 -10.31 -0.33 -5.16
N VAL A 42 -9.57 0.77 -5.01
CA VAL A 42 -8.10 0.79 -5.00
C VAL A 42 -7.61 1.30 -3.65
N TYR A 43 -6.86 0.47 -2.93
CA TYR A 43 -6.32 0.79 -1.62
C TYR A 43 -5.01 0.04 -1.37
N ASN A 44 -4.42 0.17 -0.17
CA ASN A 44 -3.14 -0.45 0.21
C ASN A 44 -2.06 -0.34 -0.90
N ILE A 45 -1.86 0.88 -1.40
CA ILE A 45 -0.93 1.13 -2.50
C ILE A 45 0.53 0.99 -2.05
N GLY A 46 1.39 0.59 -2.98
CA GLY A 46 2.83 0.72 -2.83
C GLY A 46 3.29 2.17 -2.96
N ALA A 47 4.51 2.46 -2.51
CA ALA A 47 5.14 3.76 -2.75
C ALA A 47 5.29 4.00 -4.27
N PRO A 48 5.10 5.25 -4.76
CA PRO A 48 5.36 5.57 -6.16
C PRO A 48 6.79 5.26 -6.57
N PHE A 49 6.98 4.76 -7.80
CA PHE A 49 8.30 4.41 -8.34
C PHE A 49 8.42 4.72 -9.83
N GLU A 50 9.65 5.03 -10.28
CA GLU A 50 9.94 5.28 -11.69
C GLU A 50 10.19 3.97 -12.46
N ALA A 51 9.51 3.76 -13.58
CA ALA A 51 9.88 2.72 -14.54
C ALA A 51 9.53 3.16 -15.96
N SER A 52 10.42 2.87 -16.91
CA SER A 52 10.25 3.27 -18.33
C SER A 52 10.01 4.77 -18.55
N GLY A 53 10.50 5.63 -17.65
CA GLY A 53 10.32 7.08 -17.72
C GLY A 53 8.95 7.59 -17.24
N GLU A 54 8.17 6.75 -16.57
CA GLU A 54 6.88 7.12 -15.97
C GLU A 54 6.91 6.86 -14.46
N THR A 55 6.27 7.75 -13.69
CA THR A 55 5.94 7.48 -12.29
C THR A 55 4.76 6.52 -12.22
N ILE A 56 4.95 5.40 -11.53
CA ILE A 56 3.97 4.33 -11.39
C ILE A 56 3.59 4.15 -9.92
N ILE A 57 2.31 3.88 -9.68
CA ILE A 57 1.82 3.36 -8.39
C ILE A 57 1.31 1.95 -8.61
N ALA A 58 1.72 1.00 -7.76
CA ALA A 58 1.07 -0.30 -7.68
C ALA A 58 -0.06 -0.23 -6.64
N GLY A 59 -1.26 -0.66 -7.00
CA GLY A 59 -2.41 -0.66 -6.10
C GLY A 59 -3.07 -2.02 -5.99
N ARG A 60 -3.59 -2.34 -4.80
CA ARG A 60 -4.49 -3.47 -4.60
C ARG A 60 -5.86 -3.08 -5.14
N VAL A 61 -6.35 -3.85 -6.11
CA VAL A 61 -7.66 -3.68 -6.72
C VAL A 61 -8.56 -4.84 -6.31
N GLU A 62 -9.70 -4.53 -5.70
CA GLU A 62 -10.56 -5.56 -5.12
C GLU A 62 -12.03 -5.12 -5.09
N SER A 63 -12.94 -6.07 -5.26
CA SER A 63 -14.38 -5.82 -5.04
C SER A 63 -14.68 -5.78 -3.55
N ARG A 64 -15.63 -4.93 -3.12
CA ARG A 64 -15.98 -4.76 -1.69
C ARG A 64 -16.49 -6.03 -0.99
N ASP A 65 -16.98 -6.98 -1.76
CA ASP A 65 -17.64 -8.20 -1.32
C ASP A 65 -16.76 -9.45 -1.55
N SER A 66 -15.47 -9.29 -1.85
CA SER A 66 -14.55 -10.37 -2.16
C SER A 66 -13.16 -10.11 -1.61
N GLU A 67 -12.42 -11.17 -1.26
CA GLU A 67 -11.00 -11.10 -0.88
C GLU A 67 -10.07 -11.45 -2.07
N LEU A 68 -10.63 -11.62 -3.26
CA LEU A 68 -9.89 -11.88 -4.48
C LEU A 68 -9.36 -10.56 -5.06
N ALA A 69 -8.17 -10.19 -4.58
CA ALA A 69 -7.47 -9.01 -5.03
C ALA A 69 -6.61 -9.25 -6.29
N GLU A 70 -6.34 -8.15 -6.96
CA GLU A 70 -5.41 -8.05 -8.08
C GLU A 70 -4.47 -6.86 -7.84
N ALA A 71 -3.16 -7.07 -7.96
CA ALA A 71 -2.22 -5.96 -7.98
C ALA A 71 -2.12 -5.39 -9.40
N VAL A 72 -2.41 -4.10 -9.54
CA VAL A 72 -2.44 -3.37 -10.82
C VAL A 72 -1.47 -2.20 -10.78
N PHE A 73 -0.77 -1.94 -11.88
CA PHE A 73 0.07 -0.76 -12.05
C PHE A 73 -0.71 0.39 -12.68
N PHE A 74 -0.60 1.56 -12.08
CA PHE A 74 -1.29 2.78 -12.48
C PHE A 74 -0.29 3.85 -12.88
N VAL A 75 -0.69 4.66 -13.86
CA VAL A 75 -0.02 5.92 -14.20
C VAL A 75 -1.05 7.04 -14.16
N GLU A 76 -0.58 8.23 -13.80
CA GLU A 76 -1.41 9.42 -13.69
C GLU A 76 -1.69 10.02 -15.07
N ARG A 77 -2.96 10.32 -15.33
CA ARG A 77 -3.43 11.07 -16.51
C ARG A 77 -4.55 12.00 -16.07
N ASP A 78 -4.40 13.30 -16.31
CA ASP A 78 -5.40 14.33 -16.06
C ASP A 78 -5.98 14.32 -14.62
N GLY A 79 -5.12 14.12 -13.63
CA GLY A 79 -5.43 14.03 -12.20
C GLY A 79 -5.92 12.66 -11.73
N VAL A 80 -5.97 11.65 -12.62
CA VAL A 80 -6.52 10.32 -12.32
C VAL A 80 -5.49 9.22 -12.59
N TRP A 81 -5.25 8.39 -11.59
CA TRP A 81 -4.41 7.20 -11.72
C TRP A 81 -5.21 6.09 -12.38
N SER A 82 -4.84 5.74 -13.62
CA SER A 82 -5.52 4.73 -14.44
C SER A 82 -4.58 3.57 -14.77
N PRO A 83 -5.09 2.34 -14.99
CA PRO A 83 -4.27 1.19 -15.36
C PRO A 83 -3.30 1.53 -16.49
N ARG A 84 -2.03 1.16 -16.29
CA ARG A 84 -0.98 1.38 -17.25
C ARG A 84 -1.17 0.40 -18.43
N PRO A 85 -1.32 0.88 -19.67
CA PRO A 85 -1.46 0.01 -20.83
C PRO A 85 -0.28 -0.94 -20.97
N ALA A 86 -0.55 -2.17 -21.39
CA ALA A 86 0.44 -3.22 -21.63
C ALA A 86 1.32 -3.61 -20.42
N SER A 87 1.01 -3.12 -19.22
CA SER A 87 1.58 -3.65 -17.98
C SER A 87 0.85 -4.93 -17.56
N PRO A 88 1.56 -5.92 -16.99
CA PRO A 88 0.88 -7.05 -16.37
C PRO A 88 0.12 -6.60 -15.13
N SER A 89 -0.92 -7.35 -14.80
CA SER A 89 -1.51 -7.37 -13.47
C SER A 89 -1.27 -8.74 -12.83
N PHE A 90 -1.33 -8.79 -11.50
CA PHE A 90 -1.06 -10.00 -10.74
C PHE A 90 -2.29 -10.38 -9.93
N SER A 91 -3.05 -11.33 -10.44
CA SER A 91 -4.16 -11.95 -9.71
C SER A 91 -3.65 -12.60 -8.43
N ARG A 92 -4.43 -12.55 -7.34
CA ARG A 92 -4.09 -13.13 -6.02
C ARG A 92 -2.93 -12.43 -5.31
N LEU A 93 -2.41 -11.32 -5.83
CA LEU A 93 -1.36 -10.54 -5.15
C LEU A 93 -1.97 -9.33 -4.44
N GLN A 94 -1.86 -9.30 -3.13
CA GLN A 94 -2.32 -8.25 -2.23
C GLN A 94 -1.18 -7.34 -1.79
N ASP A 95 -1.54 -6.13 -1.33
CA ASP A 95 -0.67 -5.17 -0.65
C ASP A 95 0.70 -4.96 -1.34
N PRO A 96 0.69 -4.47 -2.59
CA PRO A 96 1.89 -4.39 -3.41
C PRO A 96 2.99 -3.53 -2.77
N CYS A 97 4.23 -4.00 -2.87
CA CYS A 97 5.42 -3.31 -2.39
C CYS A 97 6.53 -3.31 -3.44
N VAL A 98 7.41 -2.32 -3.36
CA VAL A 98 8.50 -2.10 -4.32
C VAL A 98 9.78 -1.74 -3.59
N ALA A 99 10.91 -2.27 -4.08
CA ALA A 99 12.24 -1.91 -3.64
C ALA A 99 13.21 -1.81 -4.83
N ARG A 100 14.34 -1.12 -4.66
CA ARG A 100 15.47 -1.18 -5.59
C ARG A 100 16.65 -1.86 -4.93
N ILE A 101 17.11 -2.96 -5.50
CA ILE A 101 18.22 -3.77 -4.96
C ILE A 101 19.16 -4.08 -6.12
N GLY A 102 20.44 -3.75 -5.98
CA GLY A 102 21.43 -4.01 -7.04
C GLY A 102 21.17 -3.28 -8.36
N GLY A 103 20.41 -2.18 -8.36
CA GLY A 103 20.00 -1.46 -9.56
C GLY A 103 18.74 -2.03 -10.24
N GLU A 104 18.23 -3.16 -9.76
CA GLU A 104 17.01 -3.78 -10.25
C GLU A 104 15.79 -3.32 -9.45
N LEU A 105 14.64 -3.26 -10.13
CA LEU A 105 13.36 -3.02 -9.50
C LEU A 105 12.79 -4.37 -9.03
N ILE A 106 12.57 -4.49 -7.73
CA ILE A 106 11.95 -5.66 -7.10
C ILE A 106 10.52 -5.30 -6.75
N PHE A 107 9.57 -6.11 -7.22
CA PHE A 107 8.14 -5.97 -6.95
C PHE A 107 7.65 -7.20 -6.19
N GLY A 108 6.79 -7.00 -5.19
CA GLY A 108 6.25 -8.06 -4.37
C GLY A 108 4.90 -7.71 -3.76
N GLY A 109 4.37 -8.63 -2.97
CA GLY A 109 3.10 -8.54 -2.27
C GLY A 109 2.81 -9.84 -1.52
N VAL A 110 1.60 -9.97 -1.00
CA VAL A 110 1.12 -11.19 -0.32
C VAL A 110 0.24 -11.98 -1.27
N GLU A 111 0.53 -13.27 -1.48
CA GLU A 111 -0.34 -14.14 -2.28
C GLU A 111 -1.54 -14.62 -1.46
N PHE A 112 -2.76 -14.53 -2.00
CA PHE A 112 -3.98 -15.07 -1.40
C PHE A 112 -5.07 -15.38 -2.46
N PRO A 113 -5.77 -16.53 -2.36
CA PRO A 113 -5.49 -17.63 -1.44
C PRO A 113 -4.12 -18.24 -1.71
N VAL A 114 -3.59 -19.03 -0.77
CA VAL A 114 -2.31 -19.74 -0.98
C VAL A 114 -2.58 -21.20 -1.30
N ASP A 115 -1.89 -21.71 -2.32
CA ASP A 115 -1.92 -23.14 -2.61
C ASP A 115 -0.93 -23.83 -1.67
N LEU A 116 -1.45 -24.62 -0.71
CA LEU A 116 -0.62 -25.32 0.26
C LEU A 116 -0.09 -26.65 -0.31
N PRO A 117 1.09 -27.13 0.13
CA PRO A 117 1.57 -28.45 -0.23
C PRO A 117 0.55 -29.52 0.18
N GLY A 118 -0.04 -30.21 -0.80
CA GLY A 118 -1.11 -31.20 -0.58
C GLY A 118 -2.42 -30.91 -1.33
N GLY A 119 -2.56 -29.73 -1.93
CA GLY A 119 -3.72 -29.37 -2.75
C GLY A 119 -4.86 -28.68 -1.99
N ASP A 120 -4.66 -28.39 -0.71
CA ASP A 120 -5.56 -27.56 0.08
C ASP A 120 -5.33 -26.08 -0.25
N GLN A 121 -6.40 -25.28 -0.25
CA GLN A 121 -6.32 -23.82 -0.35
C GLN A 121 -6.53 -23.21 1.02
N GLY A 122 -5.66 -22.26 1.39
CA GLY A 122 -5.71 -21.48 2.62
C GLY A 122 -5.96 -20.00 2.36
#